data_AF-A0A2V5ZHM6-F1
#
_entry.id   AF-A0A2V5ZHM6-F1
#
_cell.length_a   1.000
_cell.length_b   1.000
_cell.length_c   1.000
_cell.angle_alpha   90.00
_cell.angle_beta   90.00
_cell.angle_gamma   90.00
#
_symmetry.space_group_name_H-M   'P 1'
#
loop_
_entity.id
_entity.type
_entity.pdbx_description
1 polymer ?
#
loop_
_entity_poly.entity_id
_entity_poly.type
_entity_poly.pdbx_seq_one_letter_code
_entity_poly.pdbx_strand_id
1 'polypeptide(L)'
;MKDDLDKFHERNMASDPEYAIARQLLDLGEAVACLREKAGLTRGELGKQLRVKARDIAIVEEETPRAPAGLLEAALSLLVQGLAPAIQKQSEVSVSV
;
A
#
# COMPACT_ATOMS: atom_id res chain seq x y z
N MET A 1 17.97 2.97 20.03
CA MET A 1 17.78 3.59 18.69
C MET A 1 16.44 3.18 18.07
N LYS A 2 16.16 1.90 17.78
CA LYS A 2 14.84 1.49 17.25
C LYS A 2 13.71 1.76 18.26
N ASP A 3 13.91 1.37 19.51
CA ASP A 3 12.95 1.60 20.60
C ASP A 3 12.69 3.10 20.89
N ASP A 4 13.67 3.97 20.63
CA ASP A 4 13.52 5.41 20.84
C ASP A 4 12.69 6.05 19.72
N LEU A 5 12.82 5.52 18.50
CA LEU A 5 12.06 5.94 17.34
C LEU A 5 10.60 5.46 17.43
N ASP A 6 10.38 4.22 17.85
CA ASP A 6 9.04 3.65 18.02
C ASP A 6 8.26 4.43 19.09
N LYS A 7 8.89 4.72 20.24
CA LYS A 7 8.29 5.57 21.30
C LYS A 7 8.02 7.00 20.84
N PHE A 8 8.88 7.55 19.98
CA PHE A 8 8.64 8.86 19.37
C PHE A 8 7.40 8.83 18.47
N HIS A 9 7.28 7.81 17.62
CA HIS A 9 6.10 7.63 16.77
C HIS A 9 4.84 7.47 17.62
N GLU A 10 4.83 6.56 18.59
CA GLU A 10 3.68 6.34 19.49
C GLU A 10 3.23 7.62 20.19
N ARG A 11 4.18 8.39 20.74
CA ARG A 11 3.87 9.64 21.43
C ARG A 11 3.26 10.67 20.49
N ASN A 12 3.86 10.90 19.32
CA ASN A 12 3.38 11.92 18.39
C ASN A 12 2.07 11.51 17.70
N MET A 13 1.88 10.22 17.41
CA MET A 13 0.60 9.68 16.94
C MET A 13 -0.54 9.95 17.93
N ALA A 14 -0.26 9.98 19.24
CA ALA A 14 -1.26 10.22 20.28
C ALA A 14 -1.52 11.72 20.56
N SER A 15 -0.56 12.59 20.29
CA SER A 15 -0.63 14.01 20.68
C SER A 15 -0.76 15.00 19.52
N ASP A 16 -0.44 14.59 18.29
CA ASP A 16 -0.41 15.44 17.10
C ASP A 16 -1.23 14.77 15.97
N PRO A 17 -2.45 15.25 15.70
CA PRO A 17 -3.33 14.62 14.71
C PRO A 17 -2.82 14.80 13.28
N GLU A 18 -2.14 15.90 12.97
CA GLU A 18 -1.51 16.12 11.66
C GLU A 18 -0.36 15.13 11.43
N TYR A 19 0.45 14.89 12.45
CA TYR A 19 1.49 13.86 12.42
C TYR A 19 0.90 12.47 12.23
N ALA A 20 -0.20 12.16 12.93
CA ALA A 20 -0.88 10.88 12.82
C ALA A 20 -1.40 10.61 11.40
N ILE A 21 -2.04 11.62 10.79
CA ILE A 21 -2.50 11.56 9.40
C ILE A 21 -1.33 11.38 8.44
N ALA A 22 -0.26 12.18 8.60
CA ALA A 22 0.92 12.08 7.75
C ALA A 22 1.57 10.68 7.82
N ARG A 23 1.65 10.09 9.01
CA ARG A 23 2.20 8.74 9.20
C ARG A 23 1.31 7.67 8.57
N GLN A 24 -0.01 7.74 8.77
CA GLN A 24 -0.94 6.81 8.14
C GLN A 24 -0.88 6.84 6.61
N LEU A 25 -0.71 8.03 6.03
CA LEU A 25 -0.53 8.16 4.58
C LEU A 25 0.77 7.49 4.12
N LEU A 26 1.88 7.66 4.84
CA LEU A 26 3.14 6.98 4.52
C LEU A 26 3.01 5.46 4.61
N ASP A 27 2.40 4.95 5.69
CA ASP A 27 2.16 3.51 5.86
C ASP A 27 1.31 2.95 4.71
N LEU A 28 0.36 3.73 4.19
CA LEU A 28 -0.46 3.36 3.05
C LEU A 28 0.33 3.33 1.73
N GLY A 29 1.25 4.27 1.51
CA GLY A 29 2.17 4.24 0.36
C GLY A 29 3.10 3.03 0.38
N GLU A 30 3.65 2.71 1.56
CA GLU A 30 4.46 1.50 1.77
C GLU A 30 3.64 0.22 1.50
N ALA A 31 2.37 0.19 1.93
CA ALA A 31 1.48 -0.93 1.65
C ALA A 31 1.24 -1.10 0.14
N VAL A 32 1.03 -0.01 -0.61
CA VAL A 32 0.90 -0.07 -2.08
C VAL A 32 2.16 -0.63 -2.73
N ALA A 33 3.35 -0.17 -2.33
CA ALA A 33 4.62 -0.69 -2.83
C ALA A 33 4.74 -2.21 -2.56
N CYS A 34 4.49 -2.63 -1.32
CA CYS A 34 4.53 -4.03 -0.91
C CYS A 34 3.56 -4.90 -1.72
N LEU A 35 2.32 -4.43 -1.92
CA LEU A 35 1.31 -5.18 -2.66
C LEU A 35 1.65 -5.26 -4.16
N ARG A 36 2.18 -4.18 -4.75
CA ARG A 36 2.66 -4.16 -6.13
C ARG A 36 3.77 -5.19 -6.34
N GLU A 37 4.74 -5.22 -5.43
CA GLU A 37 5.85 -6.17 -5.49
C GLU A 37 5.37 -7.62 -5.34
N LYS A 38 4.42 -7.88 -4.42
CA LYS A 38 3.78 -9.20 -4.29
C LYS A 38 3.01 -9.61 -5.54
N ALA A 39 2.41 -8.66 -6.25
CA ALA A 39 1.75 -8.90 -7.53
C ALA A 39 2.74 -9.09 -8.70
N GLY A 40 4.05 -8.97 -8.47
CA GLY A 40 5.08 -9.11 -9.50
C GLY A 40 5.07 -7.96 -10.53
N LEU A 41 4.52 -6.81 -10.17
CA LEU A 41 4.36 -5.67 -11.08
C LEU A 41 5.49 -4.65 -10.89
N THR A 42 6.00 -4.13 -12.00
CA THR A 42 6.76 -2.89 -12.03
C THR A 42 5.83 -1.69 -11.83
N ARG A 43 6.38 -0.55 -11.38
CA ARG A 43 5.63 0.73 -11.31
C ARG A 43 5.03 1.12 -12.67
N GLY A 44 5.72 0.80 -13.77
CA GLY A 44 5.24 1.04 -15.12
C GLY A 44 4.03 0.17 -15.50
N GLU A 45 4.01 -1.09 -15.09
CA GLU A 45 2.89 -2.00 -15.35
C GLU A 45 1.65 -1.61 -14.53
N LEU A 46 1.83 -1.29 -13.24
CA LEU A 46 0.73 -0.76 -12.43
C LEU A 46 0.21 0.58 -12.98
N GLY A 47 1.11 1.47 -13.39
CA GLY A 47 0.76 2.73 -14.04
C GLY A 47 -0.06 2.53 -15.31
N LYS A 48 0.29 1.55 -16.17
CA LYS A 48 -0.50 1.21 -17.36
C LYS A 48 -1.92 0.75 -17.02
N GLN A 49 -2.09 -0.07 -15.97
CA GLN A 49 -3.42 -0.54 -15.54
C GLN A 49 -4.29 0.63 -15.04
N LEU A 50 -3.66 1.58 -14.33
CA LEU A 50 -4.32 2.78 -13.79
C LEU A 50 -4.40 3.94 -14.78
N ARG A 51 -3.84 3.79 -15.99
CA ARG A 51 -3.74 4.85 -17.02
C ARG A 51 -2.98 6.10 -16.53
N VAL A 52 -1.94 5.90 -15.71
CA VAL A 52 -1.04 6.94 -15.20
C VAL A 52 0.42 6.61 -15.53
N LYS A 53 1.33 7.57 -15.29
CA LYS A 53 2.76 7.33 -15.51
C LYS A 53 3.36 6.59 -14.32
N ALA A 54 4.45 5.86 -14.57
CA ALA A 54 5.22 5.20 -13.51
C ALA A 54 5.68 6.17 -12.40
N ARG A 55 5.94 7.43 -12.77
CA ARG A 55 6.26 8.51 -11.82
C ARG A 55 5.11 8.79 -10.85
N ASP A 56 3.87 8.73 -11.32
CA ASP A 56 2.70 8.99 -10.46
C ASP A 56 2.54 7.88 -9.42
N ILE A 57 2.91 6.63 -9.78
CA ILE A 57 2.99 5.50 -8.84
C ILE A 57 4.14 5.68 -7.83
N ALA A 58 5.30 6.20 -8.27
CA ALA A 58 6.39 6.50 -7.35
C ALA A 58 5.98 7.56 -6.30
N ILE A 59 5.22 8.58 -6.70
CA ILE A 59 4.68 9.59 -5.78
C ILE A 59 3.71 8.94 -4.78
N VAL A 60 2.88 8.00 -5.21
CA VAL A 60 1.98 7.23 -4.32
C VAL A 60 2.76 6.43 -3.28
N GLU A 61 3.85 5.76 -3.69
CA GLU A 61 4.64 4.88 -2.83
C GLU A 61 5.60 5.63 -1.90
N GLU A 62 6.17 6.75 -2.36
CA GLU A 62 7.30 7.42 -1.70
C GLU A 62 6.95 8.81 -1.16
N GLU A 63 5.90 9.43 -1.68
CA GLU A 63 5.50 10.81 -1.37
C GLU A 63 4.00 10.89 -1.06
N THR A 64 3.45 9.94 -0.31
CA THR A 64 2.00 9.77 -0.13
C THR A 64 1.22 10.97 0.44
N PRO A 65 1.80 11.97 1.14
CA PRO A 65 1.10 13.24 1.40
C PRO A 65 0.86 14.10 0.15
N ARG A 66 1.62 13.87 -0.92
CA ARG A 66 1.61 14.58 -2.21
C ARG A 66 1.00 13.76 -3.34
N ALA A 67 0.59 12.53 -3.07
CA ALA A 67 -0.09 11.69 -4.04
C ALA A 67 -1.43 12.33 -4.46
N PRO A 68 -1.79 12.30 -5.75
CA PRO A 68 -3.13 12.73 -6.17
C PRO A 68 -4.19 11.91 -5.42
N ALA A 69 -5.17 12.59 -4.80
CA ALA A 69 -6.11 11.98 -3.85
C ALA A 69 -6.75 10.68 -4.35
N GLY A 70 -7.24 10.65 -5.60
CA GLY A 70 -7.89 9.46 -6.17
C GLY A 70 -6.93 8.36 -6.64
N LEU A 71 -5.64 8.63 -6.75
CA LEU A 71 -4.68 7.66 -7.29
C LEU A 71 -4.28 6.59 -6.26
N LEU A 72 -4.16 6.99 -5.00
CA LEU A 72 -3.87 6.09 -3.89
C LEU A 72 -4.97 5.04 -3.72
N GLU A 73 -6.22 5.49 -3.71
CA GLU A 73 -7.41 4.64 -3.59
C GLU A 73 -7.53 3.66 -4.77
N ALA A 74 -7.31 4.15 -5.99
CA ALA A 74 -7.36 3.34 -7.20
C ALA A 74 -6.26 2.26 -7.23
N ALA A 75 -5.03 2.61 -6.83
CA ALA A 75 -3.92 1.67 -6.73
C ALA A 75 -4.18 0.57 -5.70
N LEU A 76 -4.64 0.94 -4.50
CA LEU A 76 -4.98 -0.02 -3.46
C LEU A 76 -6.08 -0.99 -3.92
N SER A 77 -7.13 -0.47 -4.54
CA SER A 77 -8.27 -1.27 -5.00
C SER A 77 -7.87 -2.34 -6.02
N LEU A 78 -7.03 -1.99 -7.01
CA LEU A 78 -6.55 -2.95 -8.01
C LEU A 78 -5.65 -4.02 -7.40
N LEU A 79 -4.75 -3.63 -6.50
CA LEU A 79 -3.80 -4.56 -5.89
C LEU A 79 -4.51 -5.57 -4.99
N VAL A 80 -5.53 -5.13 -4.22
CA VAL A 80 -6.36 -6.02 -3.41
C VAL A 80 -7.17 -6.98 -4.30
N GLN A 81 -7.76 -6.49 -5.39
CA GLN A 81 -8.52 -7.32 -6.34
C GLN A 81 -7.63 -8.34 -7.05
N GLY A 82 -6.40 -7.97 -7.42
CA GLY A 82 -5.43 -8.85 -8.07
C GLY A 82 -4.90 -9.97 -7.16
N LEU A 83 -4.93 -9.78 -5.85
CA LEU A 83 -4.52 -10.78 -4.85
C LEU A 83 -5.65 -11.73 -4.42
N ALA A 84 -6.91 -11.34 -4.65
CA ALA A 84 -8.08 -12.15 -4.31
C ALA A 84 -8.16 -13.55 -4.98
N PRO A 85 -7.64 -13.82 -6.20
CA PRO A 85 -7.76 -15.14 -6.82
C PRO A 85 -6.84 -16.20 -6.20
N ALA A 86 -5.92 -15.82 -5.30
CA ALA A 86 -4.97 -16.75 -4.67
C ALA A 86 -5.50 -17.41 -3.38
N ILE A 87 -6.53 -16.84 -2.74
CA ILE A 87 -7.03 -17.31 -1.43
C ILE A 87 -8.05 -18.46 -1.57
N GLN A 88 -8.70 -18.63 -2.72
CA GLN A 88 -9.70 -19.68 -2.92
C GLN A 88 -9.12 -21.03 -3.39
N LYS A 89 -7.91 -21.07 -3.96
CA LYS A 89 -7.33 -22.32 -4.50
C LYS A 89 -6.71 -23.27 -3.47
N GLN A 90 -6.58 -22.86 -2.20
CA GLN A 90 -6.08 -23.74 -1.14
C GLN A 90 -7.18 -24.41 -0.30
N SER A 91 -8.45 -24.04 -0.47
CA SER A 91 -9.53 -24.55 0.39
C SER A 91 -10.31 -25.74 -0.19
N GLU A 92 -10.10 -26.13 -1.45
CA GLU A 92 -10.86 -27.23 -2.10
C GLU A 92 -10.16 -28.60 -2.11
N VAL A 93 -8.93 -28.73 -1.56
CA VAL A 93 -8.21 -30.03 -1.51
C VAL A 93 -8.16 -30.57 -0.09
N SER A 94 -9.30 -30.74 0.58
CA SER A 94 -9.37 -31.44 1.88
C SER A 94 -10.77 -31.96 2.24
N VAL A 95 -11.55 -32.52 1.31
CA VAL A 95 -12.62 -33.46 1.70
C VAL A 95 -12.77 -34.56 0.65
N SER A 96 -12.03 -35.64 0.82
CA SER A 96 -12.34 -36.95 0.25
C SER A 96 -11.76 -38.02 1.19
N VAL A 97 -12.54 -38.38 2.20
CA VAL A 97 -12.50 -39.68 2.87
C VAL A 97 -13.94 -40.15 3.01
#